data_AF-A0A935EJF4-F1
#
_entry.id   AF-A0A935EJF4-F1
#
_cell.length_a   1.000
_cell.length_b   1.000
_cell.length_c   1.000
_cell.angle_alpha   90.00
_cell.angle_beta   90.00
_cell.angle_gamma   90.00
#
_symmetry.space_group_name_H-M   'P 1'
#
loop_
_entity.id
_entity.type
_entity.pdbx_description
1 polymer ?
#
loop_
_entity_poly.entity_id
_entity_poly.type
_entity_poly.pdbx_seq_one_letter_code
_entity_poly.pdbx_strand_id
1 'polypeptide(L)'
;MQNEKINPEGAHVTLLTVWGALLMSQFLFLVIVFFAKPELFKFDFTKPLLGENAIIVIALAAVSLADLVISIVIRKKFVERAVTEQNIGLVQTGMIIGCALAEAISLFGLLLAFVFEYQYFFLFSILGIIGILLHFPKRGDIHAASYKA
;
A
#
# COMPACT_ATOMS: atom_id res chain seq x y z
N MET A 1 23.48 12.19 -19.51
CA MET A 1 22.21 12.88 -19.21
C MET A 1 22.50 13.87 -18.11
N GLN A 2 22.38 15.17 -18.39
CA GLN A 2 22.58 16.22 -17.41
C GLN A 2 21.64 15.97 -16.22
N ASN A 3 22.20 15.97 -15.02
CA ASN A 3 21.48 15.81 -13.77
C ASN A 3 20.68 17.11 -13.55
N GLU A 4 19.53 17.20 -14.21
CA GLU A 4 18.56 18.27 -14.00
C GLU A 4 18.24 18.25 -12.50
N LYS A 5 18.65 19.31 -11.78
CA LYS A 5 18.46 19.39 -10.34
C LYS A 5 16.97 19.32 -10.08
N ILE A 6 16.48 18.13 -9.68
CA ILE A 6 15.09 17.89 -9.38
C ILE A 6 14.65 18.93 -8.35
N ASN A 7 13.67 19.78 -8.72
CA ASN A 7 13.11 20.75 -7.81
C ASN A 7 12.46 20.01 -6.61
N PRO A 8 12.95 20.20 -5.37
CA PRO A 8 12.42 19.50 -4.20
C PRO A 8 10.91 19.70 -3.99
N GLU A 9 10.39 20.88 -4.32
CA GLU A 9 8.95 21.17 -4.21
C GLU A 9 8.15 20.39 -5.25
N GLY A 10 8.62 20.37 -6.50
CA GLY A 10 7.99 19.60 -7.58
C GLY A 10 8.01 18.09 -7.32
N ALA A 11 9.09 17.58 -6.74
CA ALA A 11 9.19 16.19 -6.31
C ALA A 11 8.16 15.86 -5.21
N HIS A 12 8.01 16.74 -4.22
CA HIS A 12 7.04 16.54 -3.15
C HIS A 12 5.59 16.52 -3.67
N VAL A 13 5.23 17.44 -4.57
CA VAL A 13 3.90 17.47 -5.19
C VAL A 13 3.65 16.18 -5.97
N THR A 14 4.62 15.75 -6.78
CA THR A 14 4.53 14.49 -7.54
C THR A 14 4.29 13.29 -6.61
N LEU A 15 5.03 13.21 -5.50
CA LEU A 15 4.87 12.14 -4.52
C LEU A 15 3.49 12.14 -3.87
N LEU A 16 2.98 13.31 -3.49
CA LEU A 16 1.62 13.43 -2.96
C LEU A 16 0.56 13.01 -3.98
N THR A 17 0.71 13.38 -5.26
CA THR A 17 -0.22 12.97 -6.31
C THR A 17 -0.24 11.46 -6.49
N VAL A 18 0.94 10.83 -6.59
CA VAL A 18 1.06 9.37 -6.73
C VAL A 18 0.51 8.66 -5.50
N TRP A 19 0.88 9.11 -4.30
CA TRP A 19 0.37 8.56 -3.05
C TRP A 19 -1.15 8.66 -2.96
N GLY A 20 -1.72 9.82 -3.31
CA GLY A 20 -3.17 10.05 -3.32
C GLY A 20 -3.89 9.15 -4.33
N ALA A 21 -3.31 8.93 -5.51
CA ALA A 21 -3.85 8.02 -6.51
C ALA A 21 -3.85 6.55 -6.01
N LEU A 22 -2.78 6.11 -5.36
CA LEU A 22 -2.69 4.76 -4.76
C LEU A 22 -3.61 4.60 -3.54
N LEU A 23 -3.86 5.66 -2.79
CA LEU A 23 -4.90 5.62 -1.75
C LEU A 23 -6.30 5.52 -2.37
N MET A 24 -6.55 6.24 -3.46
CA MET A 24 -7.83 6.20 -4.16
C MET A 24 -8.13 4.83 -4.78
N SER A 25 -7.12 4.10 -5.27
CA SER A 25 -7.31 2.74 -5.79
C SER A 25 -7.88 1.78 -4.74
N GLN A 26 -7.57 1.96 -3.45
CA GLN A 26 -8.13 1.15 -2.37
C GLN A 26 -9.65 1.27 -2.29
N PHE A 27 -10.16 2.50 -2.44
CA PHE A 27 -11.60 2.75 -2.46
C PHE A 27 -12.24 2.16 -3.72
N LEU A 28 -11.57 2.25 -4.88
CA LEU A 28 -12.06 1.65 -6.12
C LEU A 28 -12.22 0.13 -6.00
N PHE A 29 -11.31 -0.55 -5.30
CA PHE A 29 -11.43 -1.98 -5.03
C PHE A 29 -12.70 -2.32 -4.24
N LEU A 30 -13.02 -1.55 -3.20
CA LEU A 30 -14.26 -1.74 -2.45
C LEU A 30 -15.51 -1.46 -3.29
N VAL A 31 -15.48 -0.41 -4.12
CA VAL A 31 -16.56 -0.09 -5.05
C VAL A 31 -16.80 -1.24 -6.04
N ILE A 32 -15.72 -1.84 -6.57
CA ILE A 32 -15.81 -2.99 -7.47
C ILE A 32 -16.51 -4.17 -6.77
N VAL A 33 -16.14 -4.51 -5.53
CA VAL A 33 -16.80 -5.61 -4.80
C VAL A 33 -18.25 -5.26 -4.48
N PHE A 34 -18.55 -4.02 -4.13
CA PHE A 34 -19.91 -3.56 -3.84
C PHE A 34 -20.85 -3.79 -5.02
N PHE A 35 -20.42 -3.48 -6.25
CA PHE A 35 -21.24 -3.70 -7.44
C PHE A 35 -21.23 -5.14 -7.95
N ALA A 36 -20.11 -5.85 -7.82
CA ALA A 36 -19.96 -7.19 -8.41
C ALA A 36 -20.41 -8.34 -7.48
N LYS A 37 -20.31 -8.15 -6.16
CA LYS A 37 -20.59 -9.15 -5.11
C LYS A 37 -21.33 -8.51 -3.92
N PRO A 38 -22.49 -7.85 -4.13
CA PRO A 38 -23.22 -7.14 -3.08
C PRO A 38 -23.68 -8.05 -1.91
N GLU A 39 -23.82 -9.35 -2.14
CA GLU A 39 -24.15 -10.35 -1.14
C GLU A 39 -23.11 -10.47 -0.03
N LEU A 40 -21.83 -10.16 -0.29
CA LEU A 40 -20.77 -10.21 0.72
C LEU A 40 -20.93 -9.13 1.81
N PHE A 41 -21.73 -8.10 1.55
CA PHE A 41 -22.06 -7.06 2.53
C PHE A 41 -23.25 -7.43 3.43
N LYS A 42 -23.90 -8.58 3.17
CA LYS A 42 -24.93 -9.14 4.05
C LYS A 42 -24.27 -10.07 5.06
N PHE A 43 -23.76 -9.49 6.14
CA PHE A 43 -23.00 -10.23 7.15
C PHE A 43 -23.84 -11.32 7.80
N ASP A 44 -23.34 -12.55 7.72
CA ASP A 44 -23.90 -13.72 8.38
C ASP A 44 -22.94 -14.19 9.46
N PHE A 45 -23.25 -13.82 10.70
CA PHE A 45 -22.46 -14.14 11.88
C PHE A 45 -22.62 -15.59 12.34
N THR A 46 -23.48 -16.38 11.69
CA THR A 46 -23.56 -17.83 11.97
C THR A 46 -22.44 -18.61 11.31
N LYS A 47 -21.83 -18.05 10.25
CA LYS A 47 -20.71 -18.66 9.56
C LYS A 47 -19.40 -18.52 10.36
N PRO A 48 -18.47 -19.49 10.25
CA PRO A 48 -17.16 -19.37 10.87
C PRO A 48 -16.42 -18.12 10.41
N LEU A 49 -15.70 -17.47 11.32
CA LEU A 49 -14.94 -16.24 11.04
C LEU A 49 -13.96 -16.41 9.87
N LEU A 50 -13.30 -17.56 9.77
CA LEU A 50 -12.30 -17.85 8.72
C LEU A 50 -12.93 -18.43 7.44
N GLY A 51 -14.25 -18.60 7.39
CA GLY A 51 -14.97 -19.25 6.30
C GLY A 51 -14.60 -20.73 6.13
N GLU A 52 -15.05 -21.30 5.02
CA GLU A 52 -14.78 -22.70 4.66
C GLU A 52 -13.31 -22.93 4.28
N ASN A 53 -12.66 -21.90 3.72
CA ASN A 53 -11.28 -21.95 3.21
C ASN A 53 -10.27 -21.34 4.20
N ALA A 54 -10.36 -21.74 5.47
CA ALA A 54 -9.59 -21.14 6.57
C ALA A 54 -8.07 -21.14 6.33
N ILE A 55 -7.52 -22.21 5.73
CA ILE A 55 -6.09 -22.32 5.43
C ILE A 55 -5.64 -21.21 4.47
N ILE A 56 -6.45 -20.91 3.45
CA ILE A 56 -6.12 -19.89 2.44
C ILE A 56 -6.21 -18.50 3.06
N VAL A 57 -7.24 -18.24 3.87
CA VAL A 57 -7.40 -16.97 4.59
C VAL A 57 -6.20 -16.72 5.51
N ILE A 58 -5.78 -17.72 6.29
CA ILE A 58 -4.61 -17.63 7.18
C ILE A 58 -3.33 -17.41 6.38
N ALA A 59 -3.13 -18.15 5.29
CA ALA A 59 -1.94 -18.01 4.45
C ALA A 59 -1.84 -16.60 3.85
N LEU A 60 -2.93 -16.09 3.26
CA LEU A 60 -2.96 -14.74 2.71
C LEU A 60 -2.82 -13.67 3.79
N ALA A 61 -3.38 -13.88 4.98
CA ALA A 61 -3.17 -12.97 6.11
C ALA A 61 -1.70 -12.92 6.54
N ALA A 62 -1.03 -14.08 6.62
CA ALA A 62 0.39 -14.15 6.95
C ALA A 62 1.26 -13.45 5.89
N VAL A 63 0.98 -13.67 4.60
CA VAL A 63 1.66 -12.97 3.50
C VAL A 63 1.40 -11.46 3.57
N SER A 64 0.16 -11.05 3.84
CA SER A 64 -0.21 -9.63 3.96
C SER A 64 0.55 -8.92 5.08
N LEU A 65 0.70 -9.58 6.23
CA LEU A 65 1.48 -9.05 7.34
C LEU A 65 2.97 -8.97 6.99
N ALA A 66 3.51 -9.96 6.28
CA ALA A 66 4.87 -9.92 5.78
C ALA A 66 5.08 -8.76 4.79
N ASP A 67 4.18 -8.57 3.83
CA ASP A 67 4.22 -7.46 2.87
C ASP A 67 4.16 -6.10 3.56
N LEU A 68 3.31 -5.96 4.60
CA LEU A 68 3.26 -4.73 5.38
C LEU A 68 4.61 -4.43 6.05
N VAL A 69 5.22 -5.41 6.71
CA VAL A 69 6.53 -5.26 7.35
C VAL A 69 7.62 -4.96 6.32
N ILE A 70 7.67 -5.72 5.24
CA ILE A 70 8.63 -5.56 4.15
C ILE A 70 8.49 -4.16 3.53
N SER A 71 7.26 -3.67 3.34
CA SER A 71 7.01 -2.34 2.77
C SER A 71 7.66 -1.23 3.58
N ILE A 72 7.57 -1.31 4.92
CA ILE A 72 8.16 -0.33 5.85
C ILE A 72 9.68 -0.42 5.80
N VAL A 73 10.23 -1.62 5.85
CA VAL A 73 11.69 -1.85 5.82
C VAL A 73 12.30 -1.38 4.51
N ILE A 74 11.67 -1.70 3.37
CA ILE A 74 12.12 -1.26 2.05
C ILE A 74 12.11 0.26 1.96
N ARG A 75 11.00 0.91 2.32
CA ARG A 75 10.93 2.38 2.29
C ARG A 75 12.06 3.00 3.11
N LYS A 76 12.28 2.51 4.34
CA LYS A 76 13.34 3.02 5.21
C LYS A 76 14.72 2.91 4.55
N LYS A 77 15.06 1.74 3.99
CA LYS A 77 16.34 1.52 3.29
C LYS A 77 16.53 2.44 2.09
N PHE A 78 15.47 2.65 1.30
CA PHE A 78 15.53 3.55 0.15
C PHE A 78 15.71 5.02 0.57
N VAL A 79 15.06 5.47 1.64
CA VAL A 79 15.24 6.83 2.17
C VAL A 79 16.65 7.03 2.74
N GLU A 80 17.17 6.09 3.52
CA GLU A 80 18.57 6.15 4.03
C GLU A 80 19.58 6.23 2.89
N ARG A 81 19.36 5.43 1.84
CA ARG A 81 20.18 5.46 0.64
C ARG A 81 20.02 6.77 -0.13
N ALA A 82 18.81 7.31 -0.22
CA ALA A 82 18.53 8.61 -0.84
C ALA A 82 19.31 9.74 -0.19
N VAL A 83 19.39 9.75 1.15
CA VAL A 83 20.17 10.73 1.91
C VAL A 83 21.67 10.52 1.69
N THR A 84 22.14 9.28 1.66
CA THR A 84 23.56 8.99 1.45
C THR A 84 24.03 9.39 0.06
N GLU A 85 23.25 9.05 -0.96
CA GLU A 85 23.55 9.30 -2.38
C GLU A 85 23.08 10.68 -2.87
N GLN A 86 22.38 11.44 -2.03
CA GLN A 86 21.79 12.74 -2.38
C GLN A 86 20.91 12.65 -3.63
N ASN A 87 20.04 11.64 -3.63
CA ASN A 87 19.21 11.27 -4.77
C ASN A 87 17.73 11.18 -4.37
N ILE A 88 16.98 12.24 -4.68
CA ILE A 88 15.53 12.34 -4.44
C ILE A 88 14.75 11.21 -5.12
N GLY A 89 15.21 10.71 -6.27
CA GLY A 89 14.55 9.61 -6.99
C GLY A 89 14.46 8.33 -6.17
N LEU A 90 15.39 8.09 -5.24
CA LEU A 90 15.32 6.94 -4.33
C LEU A 90 14.22 7.08 -3.29
N VAL A 91 13.89 8.29 -2.84
CA VAL A 91 12.72 8.54 -1.96
C VAL A 91 11.44 8.16 -2.69
N GLN A 92 11.33 8.54 -3.97
CA GLN A 92 10.18 8.20 -4.80
C GLN A 92 10.04 6.70 -5.02
N THR A 93 11.12 6.03 -5.41
CA THR A 93 11.12 4.58 -5.61
C THR A 93 10.74 3.85 -4.33
N GLY A 94 11.30 4.24 -3.18
CA GLY A 94 10.95 3.65 -1.90
C GLY A 94 9.48 3.81 -1.53
N MET A 95 8.90 4.99 -1.77
CA MET A 95 7.47 5.25 -1.53
C MET A 95 6.57 4.41 -2.44
N ILE A 96 6.86 4.36 -3.74
CA ILE A 96 6.05 3.62 -4.72
C ILE A 96 6.07 2.12 -4.40
N ILE A 97 7.25 1.54 -4.13
CA ILE A 97 7.36 0.12 -3.77
C ILE A 97 6.62 -0.16 -2.45
N GLY A 98 6.79 0.72 -1.45
CA GLY A 98 6.08 0.59 -0.17
C GLY A 98 4.56 0.60 -0.34
N CYS A 99 4.03 1.53 -1.14
CA CYS A 99 2.61 1.60 -1.44
C CYS A 99 2.11 0.43 -2.28
N ALA A 100 2.90 -0.05 -3.25
CA ALA A 100 2.53 -1.20 -4.08
C ALA A 100 2.41 -2.50 -3.25
N LEU A 101 3.31 -2.71 -2.28
CA LEU A 101 3.20 -3.82 -1.33
C LEU A 101 1.98 -3.68 -0.43
N ALA A 102 1.67 -2.46 0.04
CA ALA A 102 0.45 -2.22 0.80
C ALA A 102 -0.82 -2.42 -0.04
N GLU A 103 -0.80 -2.07 -1.33
CA GLU A 103 -1.90 -2.29 -2.27
C GLU A 103 -2.12 -3.78 -2.56
N ALA A 104 -1.05 -4.58 -2.65
CA ALA A 104 -1.11 -6.03 -2.83
C ALA A 104 -1.94 -6.72 -1.73
N ILE A 105 -1.87 -6.21 -0.49
CA ILE A 105 -2.71 -6.70 0.62
C ILE A 105 -4.20 -6.58 0.28
N SER A 106 -4.63 -5.43 -0.24
CA SER A 106 -6.02 -5.22 -0.65
C SER A 106 -6.42 -6.08 -1.84
N LEU A 107 -5.49 -6.34 -2.77
CA LEU A 107 -5.71 -7.29 -3.86
C LEU A 107 -5.91 -8.73 -3.35
N PHE A 108 -5.24 -9.14 -2.29
CA PHE A 108 -5.53 -10.43 -1.64
C PHE A 108 -6.94 -10.45 -1.03
N GLY A 109 -7.40 -9.31 -0.48
CA GLY A 109 -8.80 -9.13 -0.10
C GLY A 109 -9.75 -9.34 -1.28
N LEU A 110 -9.48 -8.69 -2.42
CA LEU A 110 -10.29 -8.90 -3.63
C LEU A 110 -10.30 -10.36 -4.09
N LEU A 111 -9.15 -11.01 -4.08
CA LEU A 111 -9.04 -12.43 -4.40
C LEU A 111 -9.95 -13.27 -3.49
N LEU A 112 -9.90 -13.02 -2.17
CA LEU A 112 -10.76 -13.68 -1.19
C LEU A 112 -12.25 -13.41 -1.43
N ALA A 113 -12.62 -12.20 -1.82
CA ALA A 113 -14.00 -11.84 -2.14
C ALA A 113 -14.51 -12.58 -3.39
N PHE A 114 -13.75 -12.55 -4.48
CA PHE A 114 -14.21 -13.06 -5.77
C PHE A 114 -14.10 -14.57 -5.92
N VAL A 115 -13.06 -15.20 -5.36
CA VAL A 115 -12.78 -16.63 -5.55
C VAL A 115 -13.33 -17.48 -4.42
N PHE A 116 -13.27 -17.00 -3.18
CA PHE A 116 -13.61 -17.77 -1.99
C PHE A 116 -14.87 -17.27 -1.28
N GLU A 117 -15.53 -16.26 -1.84
CA GLU A 117 -16.75 -15.63 -1.29
C GLU A 117 -16.61 -15.24 0.19
N TYR A 118 -15.42 -14.79 0.56
CA TYR A 118 -15.07 -14.51 1.95
C TYR A 118 -15.65 -13.18 2.40
N GLN A 119 -16.62 -13.21 3.32
CA GLN A 119 -17.35 -12.02 3.78
C GLN A 119 -16.45 -10.95 4.47
N TYR A 120 -15.36 -11.37 5.11
CA TYR A 120 -14.47 -10.45 5.83
C TYR A 120 -13.27 -9.97 5.00
N PHE A 121 -13.37 -10.04 3.66
CA PHE A 121 -12.33 -9.57 2.75
C PHE A 121 -11.90 -8.12 3.00
N PHE A 122 -12.82 -7.26 3.45
CA PHE A 122 -12.58 -5.84 3.70
C PHE A 122 -11.53 -5.59 4.78
N LEU A 123 -11.24 -6.56 5.65
CA LEU A 123 -10.15 -6.46 6.64
C LEU A 123 -8.79 -6.31 5.96
N PHE A 124 -8.59 -7.00 4.83
CA PHE A 124 -7.39 -6.85 4.01
C PHE A 124 -7.33 -5.46 3.39
N SER A 125 -8.46 -4.92 2.90
CA SER A 125 -8.53 -3.55 2.39
C SER A 125 -8.19 -2.51 3.46
N ILE A 126 -8.69 -2.68 4.69
CA ILE A 126 -8.34 -1.81 5.84
C ILE A 126 -6.84 -1.88 6.12
N LEU A 127 -6.26 -3.08 6.14
CA LEU A 127 -4.83 -3.27 6.37
C LEU A 127 -3.98 -2.62 5.25
N GLY A 128 -4.37 -2.75 3.99
CA GLY A 128 -3.72 -2.11 2.86
C GLY A 128 -3.80 -0.58 2.93
N ILE A 129 -4.97 -0.03 3.28
CA ILE A 129 -5.14 1.42 3.52
C ILE A 129 -4.20 1.90 4.64
N ILE A 130 -4.15 1.20 5.77
CA ILE A 130 -3.22 1.53 6.85
C ILE A 130 -1.78 1.51 6.34
N GLY A 131 -1.40 0.49 5.55
CA GLY A 131 -0.08 0.43 4.91
C GLY A 131 0.23 1.65 4.04
N ILE A 132 -0.70 2.08 3.18
CA ILE A 132 -0.53 3.27 2.35
C ILE A 132 -0.41 4.54 3.20
N LEU A 133 -1.22 4.68 4.26
CA LEU A 133 -1.14 5.83 5.18
C LEU A 133 0.23 5.91 5.87
N LEU A 134 0.81 4.77 6.26
CA LEU A 134 2.17 4.72 6.82
C LEU A 134 3.23 5.19 5.81
N HIS A 135 2.93 5.10 4.51
CA HIS A 135 3.79 5.52 3.40
C HIS A 135 3.63 7.00 2.98
N PHE A 136 2.93 7.81 3.77
CA PHE A 136 2.73 9.24 3.48
C PHE A 136 4.06 9.98 3.18
N PRO A 137 4.15 10.74 2.08
CA PRO A 137 5.37 11.43 1.68
C PRO A 137 5.66 12.61 2.61
N LYS A 138 6.86 12.64 3.19
CA LYS A 138 7.29 13.70 4.11
C LYS A 138 8.25 14.64 3.39
N ARG A 139 8.04 15.96 3.53
CA ARG A 139 8.96 16.99 3.02
C ARG A 139 10.40 16.80 3.54
N GLY A 140 10.55 16.38 4.79
CA GLY A 140 11.85 16.15 5.43
C GLY A 140 12.72 15.12 4.68
N ASP A 141 12.12 14.04 4.19
CA ASP A 141 12.84 12.98 3.47
C ASP A 141 13.43 13.51 2.15
N ILE A 142 12.70 14.41 1.48
CA ILE A 142 13.13 15.04 0.21
C ILE A 142 14.23 16.07 0.46
N HIS A 143 14.06 16.93 1.47
CA HIS A 143 15.07 17.93 1.81
C HIS A 143 16.40 17.28 2.20
N ALA A 144 16.36 16.24 3.06
CA ALA A 144 17.54 15.50 3.46
C ALA A 144 18.25 14.78 2.29
N ALA A 145 17.49 14.36 1.28
CA ALA A 145 18.03 13.76 0.06
C ALA A 145 18.48 14.78 -1.00
N SER A 146 18.16 16.07 -0.83
CA SER A 146 18.44 17.12 -1.84
C SER A 146 19.75 17.88 -1.60
N TYR A 147 20.16 18.05 -0.35
CA TYR A 147 21.45 18.63 0.02
C TYR A 147 21.93 18.09 1.37
N LYS A 148 23.25 18.01 1.57
CA LYS A 148 23.86 17.85 2.89
C LYS A 148 23.96 19.23 3.54
N ALA A 149 23.44 19.37 4.76
CA ALA A 149 23.71 20.52 5.61
C ALA A 149 25.18 20.55 6.03
#